data_AF-A0A374BPI4-F1
#
_entry.id   AF-A0A374BPI4-F1
#
_cell.length_a   1.000
_cell.length_b   1.000
_cell.length_c   1.000
_cell.angle_alpha   90.00
_cell.angle_beta   90.00
_cell.angle_gamma   90.00
#
_symmetry.space_group_name_H-M   'P 1'
#
loop_
_entity.id
_entity.type
_entity.pdbx_description
1 polymer ?
#
loop_
_entity_poly.entity_id
_entity_poly.type
_entity_poly.pdbx_seq_one_letter_code
_entity_poly.pdbx_strand_id
1 'polypeptide(L)'
;MIPKIIHYVWLGGGAKTPSVKRCIESWKKTMPDYQIKEWNESNFDLDSVVWTKEAIQKKKWSLASDYIRHYAIYTEGGIYMDTDVMVYKSFDEFLNFSFS
;
A
#
# COMPACT_ATOMS: atom_id res chain seq x y z
N MET A 1 15.10 3.07 11.59
CA MET A 1 15.38 2.72 10.19
C MET A 1 14.07 2.29 9.55
N ILE A 2 13.73 2.83 8.39
CA ILE A 2 12.47 2.51 7.70
C ILE A 2 12.58 1.10 7.10
N PRO A 3 11.65 0.17 7.41
CA PRO A 3 11.62 -1.17 6.81
C PRO A 3 11.53 -1.16 5.29
N LYS A 4 12.16 -2.13 4.61
CA LYS A 4 12.07 -2.33 3.16
C LYS A 4 10.78 -3.05 2.77
N ILE A 5 9.64 -2.44 3.09
CA ILE A 5 8.31 -2.96 2.77
C ILE A 5 7.55 -1.88 1.99
N ILE A 6 7.02 -2.24 0.84
CA ILE A 6 6.13 -1.41 0.02
C ILE A 6 4.70 -1.90 0.24
N HIS A 7 3.88 -1.06 0.89
CA HIS A 7 2.46 -1.30 1.09
C HIS A 7 1.65 -0.63 -0.01
N TYR A 8 0.62 -1.32 -0.51
CA TYR A 8 -0.40 -0.72 -1.36
C TYR A 8 -1.75 -1.38 -1.11
N VAL A 9 -2.83 -0.72 -1.50
CA VAL A 9 -4.20 -1.21 -1.30
C VAL A 9 -4.81 -1.63 -2.63
N TRP A 10 -5.47 -2.79 -2.63
CA TRP A 10 -6.28 -3.26 -3.76
C TRP A 10 -7.54 -3.96 -3.25
N LEU A 11 -8.65 -3.22 -3.20
CA LEU A 11 -9.95 -3.67 -2.68
C LEU A 11 -10.93 -3.96 -3.82
N GLY A 12 -11.97 -4.75 -3.51
CA GLY A 12 -13.10 -5.07 -4.36
C GLY A 12 -12.96 -6.38 -5.14
N GLY A 13 -11.88 -7.14 -4.92
CA GLY A 13 -11.62 -8.42 -5.61
C GLY A 13 -11.45 -8.34 -7.14
N GLY A 14 -11.47 -7.13 -7.72
CA GLY A 14 -11.36 -6.92 -9.15
C GLY A 14 -9.98 -7.27 -9.71
N ALA A 15 -9.90 -7.60 -11.00
CA ALA A 15 -8.61 -7.82 -11.64
C ALA A 15 -7.83 -6.49 -11.75
N LYS A 16 -6.54 -6.51 -11.37
CA LYS A 16 -5.63 -5.37 -11.56
C LYS A 16 -5.51 -5.04 -13.05
N THR A 17 -5.69 -3.76 -13.38
CA THR A 17 -5.56 -3.27 -14.76
C THR A 17 -4.11 -3.39 -15.25
N PRO A 18 -3.87 -3.36 -16.57
CA PRO A 18 -2.51 -3.36 -17.10
C PRO A 18 -1.64 -2.19 -16.60
N SER A 19 -2.23 -1.01 -16.34
CA SER A 19 -1.49 0.14 -15.79
C SER A 19 -1.03 -0.10 -14.36
N VAL A 20 -1.90 -0.63 -13.49
CA VAL A 20 -1.56 -1.00 -12.11
C VAL A 20 -0.44 -2.04 -12.08
N LYS A 21 -0.56 -3.08 -12.92
CA LYS A 21 0.49 -4.11 -13.05
C LYS A 21 1.82 -3.49 -13.47
N ARG A 22 1.84 -2.57 -14.44
CA ARG A 22 3.07 -1.87 -14.84
C ARG A 22 3.69 -1.06 -13.70
N CYS A 23 2.88 -0.39 -12.88
CA CYS A 23 3.38 0.34 -11.71
C CYS A 23 4.05 -0.61 -10.72
N ILE A 24 3.37 -1.69 -10.33
CA ILE A 24 3.90 -2.69 -9.40
C ILE A 24 5.20 -3.33 -9.94
N GLU A 25 5.26 -3.65 -11.24
CA GLU A 25 6.47 -4.19 -11.85
C GLU A 25 7.63 -3.18 -11.87
N SER A 26 7.35 -1.88 -11.99
CA SER A 26 8.40 -0.85 -11.87
C SER A 26 9.03 -0.82 -10.47
N TRP A 27 8.23 -1.08 -9.44
CA TRP A 27 8.70 -1.15 -8.05
C TRP A 27 9.60 -2.37 -7.87
N LYS A 28 9.14 -3.55 -8.29
CA LYS A 28 9.92 -4.80 -8.22
C LYS A 28 11.25 -4.70 -8.97
N LYS A 29 11.23 -4.08 -10.15
CA LYS A 29 12.43 -3.90 -10.97
C LYS A 29 13.45 -2.98 -10.30
N THR A 30 12.98 -1.92 -9.66
CA THR A 30 13.84 -0.88 -9.09
C THR A 30 14.29 -1.19 -7.66
N MET A 31 13.47 -1.93 -6.92
CA MET A 31 13.63 -2.28 -5.51
C MET A 31 13.38 -3.79 -5.31
N PRO A 32 14.21 -4.67 -5.91
CA PRO A 32 13.96 -6.12 -5.94
C PRO A 32 14.08 -6.81 -4.57
N ASP A 33 14.75 -6.16 -3.62
CA ASP A 33 14.92 -6.61 -2.24
C ASP A 33 13.82 -6.10 -1.29
N TYR A 34 12.89 -5.27 -1.77
CA TYR A 34 11.76 -4.79 -0.97
C TYR A 34 10.62 -5.81 -1.01
N GLN A 35 10.04 -6.08 0.15
CA GLN A 35 8.81 -6.85 0.23
C GLN A 35 7.65 -6.01 -0.29
N ILE A 36 6.86 -6.52 -1.23
CA ILE A 36 5.63 -5.86 -1.67
C ILE A 36 4.44 -6.52 -0.97
N LYS A 37 3.71 -5.75 -0.18
CA LYS A 37 2.52 -6.19 0.55
C LYS A 37 1.27 -5.52 0.01
N GLU A 38 0.42 -6.33 -0.61
CA GLU A 38 -0.93 -5.94 -0.99
C GLU A 38 -1.87 -6.05 0.21
N TRP A 39 -2.60 -4.98 0.51
CA TRP A 39 -3.71 -4.99 1.46
C TRP A 39 -5.03 -5.14 0.73
N ASN A 40 -5.81 -6.15 1.12
CA ASN A 40 -7.12 -6.45 0.55
C ASN A 40 -8.02 -7.10 1.61
N GLU A 41 -9.23 -7.50 1.21
CA GLU A 41 -10.26 -8.04 2.12
C GLU A 41 -9.88 -9.38 2.78
N SER A 42 -8.85 -10.07 2.29
CA SER A 42 -8.38 -11.33 2.88
C SER A 42 -7.39 -11.15 4.03
N ASN A 43 -6.74 -9.99 4.13
CA ASN A 43 -5.67 -9.75 5.11
C ASN A 43 -5.82 -8.47 5.93
N PHE A 44 -6.87 -7.70 5.67
CA PHE A 44 -7.24 -6.55 6.47
C PHE A 44 -8.62 -6.79 7.09
N ASP A 45 -8.73 -6.66 8.42
CA ASP A 45 -10.00 -6.73 9.11
C ASP A 45 -10.81 -5.45 8.83
N LEU A 46 -11.72 -5.53 7.86
CA LEU A 46 -12.58 -4.42 7.45
C LEU A 46 -13.60 -4.03 8.52
N ASP A 47 -13.86 -4.92 9.49
CA ASP A 47 -14.76 -4.67 10.62
C ASP A 47 -14.05 -4.03 11.82
N SER A 48 -12.71 -3.94 11.79
CA SER A 48 -11.90 -3.34 12.86
C SER A 48 -12.23 -1.87 13.13
N VAL A 49 -12.80 -1.17 12.14
CA VAL A 49 -13.24 0.22 12.27
C VAL A 49 -14.60 0.40 11.61
N VAL A 50 -15.59 0.80 12.41
CA VAL A 50 -17.01 1.00 12.01
C VAL A 50 -17.14 1.86 10.75
N TRP A 51 -16.27 2.85 10.59
CA TRP A 51 -16.30 3.79 9.47
C TRP A 51 -15.84 3.14 8.16
N THR A 52 -14.90 2.21 8.22
CA THR A 52 -14.38 1.46 7.07
C THR A 52 -15.45 0.51 6.54
N LYS A 53 -16.20 -0.13 7.44
CA LYS A 53 -17.35 -0.98 7.10
C LYS A 53 -18.43 -0.22 6.32
N GLU A 54 -18.83 0.96 6.81
CA GLU A 54 -19.82 1.79 6.10
C GLU A 54 -19.30 2.32 4.75
N ALA A 55 -18.03 2.68 4.68
CA ALA A 55 -17.41 3.15 3.44
C ALA A 55 -17.41 2.05 2.37
N ILE A 56 -17.06 0.82 2.74
CA ILE A 56 -17.03 -0.33 1.85
C ILE A 56 -18.44 -0.73 1.41
N GLN A 57 -19.41 -0.76 2.33
CA GLN A 57 -20.82 -1.00 1.99
C GLN A 57 -21.34 0.03 0.98
N LYS A 58 -20.87 1.28 1.06
CA LYS A 58 -21.18 2.36 0.11
C LYS A 58 -20.22 2.43 -1.09
N LYS A 59 -19.34 1.44 -1.28
CA LYS A 59 -18.32 1.36 -2.34
C LYS A 59 -17.38 2.58 -2.42
N LYS A 60 -17.15 3.26 -1.29
CA LYS A 60 -16.20 4.36 -1.14
C LYS A 60 -14.79 3.82 -0.88
N TRP A 61 -14.23 3.15 -1.86
CA TRP A 61 -12.92 2.47 -1.76
C TRP A 61 -11.78 3.40 -1.39
N SER A 62 -11.80 4.66 -1.85
CA SER A 62 -10.78 5.66 -1.51
C SER A 62 -10.68 5.91 -0.01
N LEU A 63 -11.80 5.98 0.70
CA LEU A 63 -11.84 6.22 2.13
C LEU A 63 -11.28 5.03 2.93
N ALA A 64 -11.56 3.80 2.46
CA ALA A 64 -10.98 2.60 3.05
C ALA A 64 -9.47 2.53 2.82
N SER A 65 -8.99 2.83 1.61
CA SER A 65 -7.57 2.91 1.30
C SER A 65 -6.84 3.94 2.16
N ASP A 66 -7.45 5.10 2.42
CA ASP A 66 -6.87 6.12 3.28
C ASP A 66 -6.61 5.59 4.70
N TYR A 67 -7.56 4.88 5.29
CA TYR A 67 -7.36 4.29 6.61
C TYR A 67 -6.30 3.19 6.59
N ILE A 68 -6.37 2.26 5.63
CA ILE A 68 -5.45 1.12 5.53
C ILE A 68 -4.01 1.60 5.34
N ARG A 69 -3.79 2.68 4.58
CA ARG A 69 -2.47 3.32 4.45
C ARG A 69 -1.88 3.67 5.82
N HIS A 70 -2.65 4.35 6.67
CA HIS A 70 -2.17 4.74 8.00
C HIS A 70 -1.97 3.51 8.88
N TYR A 71 -2.89 2.55 8.84
CA TYR A 71 -2.76 1.30 9.59
C TYR A 71 -1.48 0.54 9.23
N ALA A 72 -1.20 0.39 7.94
CA ALA A 72 -0.01 -0.32 7.46
C ALA A 72 1.28 0.33 7.95
N ILE A 73 1.42 1.65 7.76
CA ILE A 73 2.60 2.37 8.19
C ILE A 73 2.74 2.38 9.72
N TYR A 74 1.63 2.52 10.45
CA TYR A 74 1.65 2.54 11.92
C TYR A 74 2.05 1.18 12.51
N THR A 75 1.57 0.08 11.93
CA THR A 75 1.80 -1.26 12.48
C THR A 75 3.06 -1.94 11.96
N GLU A 76 3.45 -1.69 10.71
CA GLU A 76 4.56 -2.39 10.04
C GLU A 76 5.71 -1.46 9.63
N GLY A 77 5.52 -0.14 9.71
CA GLY A 77 6.45 0.83 9.13
C GLY A 77 6.45 0.76 7.61
N GLY A 78 7.61 1.05 7.00
CA GLY A 78 7.82 0.91 5.57
C GLY A 78 7.38 2.12 4.75
N ILE A 79 7.04 1.87 3.49
CA ILE A 79 6.71 2.88 2.49
C ILE A 79 5.34 2.53 1.91
N TYR A 80 4.44 3.50 1.82
CA TYR A 80 3.16 3.33 1.14
C TYR A 80 3.22 3.89 -0.27
N MET A 81 2.64 3.19 -1.24
CA MET A 81 2.58 3.61 -2.64
C MET A 81 1.19 3.42 -3.25
N ASP A 82 0.74 4.44 -3.99
CA ASP A 82 -0.46 4.33 -4.82
C ASP A 82 -0.16 3.54 -6.11
N THR A 83 -1.15 2.80 -6.59
CA THR A 83 -1.02 1.87 -7.74
C THR A 83 -0.94 2.55 -9.11
N ASP A 84 -0.92 3.87 -9.15
CA ASP A 84 -0.76 4.71 -10.34
C ASP A 84 0.60 5.42 -10.38
N VAL A 85 1.53 5.09 -9.47
CA VAL A 85 2.88 5.66 -9.41
C VAL A 85 3.92 4.69 -9.96
N MET A 86 4.71 5.15 -10.94
CA MET A 86 5.90 4.45 -11.42
C MET A 86 7.15 4.86 -10.62
N VAL A 87 8.09 3.94 -10.44
CA VAL A 87 9.38 4.22 -9.76
C VAL A 87 10.54 3.94 -10.70
N TYR A 88 11.53 4.84 -10.68
CA TYR A 88 12.71 4.79 -11.55
C TYR A 88 14.05 4.82 -10.79
N LYS A 89 14.03 5.06 -9.47
CA LYS A 89 15.20 5.02 -8.59
C LYS A 89 14.82 4.42 -7.24
N SER A 90 15.74 3.70 -6.60
CA SER A 90 15.53 3.10 -5.26
C SER A 90 15.35 4.18 -4.19
N PHE A 91 14.56 3.87 -3.17
CA PHE A 91 14.34 4.72 -2.00
C PHE A 91 15.37 4.49 -0.87
N ASP A 92 16.41 3.69 -1.10
CA ASP A 92 17.41 3.34 -0.08
C ASP A 92 18.05 4.56 0.59
N GLU A 93 18.26 5.65 -0.16
CA GLU A 93 18.84 6.89 0.37
C GLU A 93 17.96 7.55 1.43
N PHE A 94 16.66 7.23 1.48
CA PHE A 94 15.71 7.79 2.43
C PHE A 94 15.47 6.92 3.67
N LEU A 95 15.96 5.68 3.71
CA LEU A 95 15.60 4.73 4.79
C LEU A 95 16.19 5.08 6.16
N ASN A 96 17.20 5.94 6.19
CA ASN A 96 17.95 6.30 7.40
C ASN A 96 17.57 7.68 7.96
N PHE A 97 16.59 8.37 7.39
CA PHE A 97 16.11 9.61 7.97
C PHE A 97 15.33 9.33 9.27
N SER A 98 15.65 10.09 10.32
CA SER A 98 14.91 10.14 11.57
C SER A 98 14.34 11.53 11.78
N PHE A 99 13.09 11.61 12.25
CA PHE A 99 12.51 12.85 12.74
C PHE A 99 12.95 13.01 14.21
N SER A 100 14.15 13.58 14.40
CA SER A 100 14.70 13.96 15.71
C SER A 100 14.44 15.41 16.02
#